data_AF-A0A0Q8S7F6-F1
#
_entry.id   AF-A0A0Q8S7F6-F1
#
_cell.length_a   1.000
_cell.length_b   1.000
_cell.length_c   1.000
_cell.angle_alpha   90.00
_cell.angle_beta   90.00
_cell.angle_gamma   90.00
#
_symmetry.space_group_name_H-M   'P 1'
#
loop_
_entity.id
_entity.type
_entity.pdbx_description
1 polymer ?
#
loop_
_entity_poly.entity_id
_entity_poly.type
_entity_poly.pdbx_seq_one_letter_code
_entity_poly.pdbx_strand_id
1 'polypeptide(L)'
;MPLPHRLDSSRLVVLLAQWTQAQRASVGSDVAGQLGQWLSVVDAVELNGSLRSIETHAAQAPVPQDLALDVLALEEIFQKAKADLTRLATAPAKPARPVRERADNTPVEQPDPQAQADFAAHGPRYLEQQKQMDMRLVALRAQVRAGLLKGSATLRQLAALDGVMEQMLGAREQRLWASLPGHLERRFVQLRKAHQARLQDSGQADDPMRWRRAGGWLASFEQDLQALLLAEMQVRLQPITGLLEAARNETKRTGIQE
;
A
#
# COMPACT_ATOMS: atom_id res chain seq x y z
N MET A 1 -2.02 -3.33 26.49
CA MET A 1 -1.87 -4.60 25.76
C MET A 1 -2.20 -4.33 24.29
N PRO A 2 -1.21 -4.24 23.38
CA PRO A 2 -1.54 -4.12 21.97
C PRO A 2 -2.06 -5.47 21.49
N LEU A 3 -3.27 -5.48 20.94
CA LEU A 3 -3.88 -6.68 20.36
C LEU A 3 -2.99 -7.18 19.21
N PRO A 4 -2.67 -8.49 19.15
CA PRO A 4 -1.96 -9.04 18.00
C PRO A 4 -2.79 -8.75 16.75
N HIS A 5 -2.22 -7.96 15.84
CA HIS A 5 -2.83 -7.66 14.56
C HIS A 5 -2.92 -8.98 13.79
N ARG A 6 -4.13 -9.53 13.65
CA ARG A 6 -4.35 -10.73 12.84
C ARG A 6 -4.04 -10.36 11.38
N LEU A 7 -3.10 -11.07 10.77
CA LEU A 7 -2.69 -10.90 9.37
C LEU A 7 -3.90 -10.95 8.40
N ASP A 8 -4.97 -11.66 8.78
CA ASP A 8 -6.19 -11.88 7.99
C ASP A 8 -7.22 -10.73 8.08
N SER A 9 -6.92 -9.69 8.87
CA SER A 9 -7.82 -8.55 9.10
C SER A 9 -7.47 -7.31 8.27
N SER A 10 -6.56 -7.45 7.30
CA SER A 10 -6.18 -6.36 6.41
C SER A 10 -7.41 -5.71 5.79
N ARG A 11 -7.53 -4.39 5.95
CA ARG A 11 -8.61 -3.58 5.37
C ARG A 11 -8.74 -3.82 3.86
N LEU A 12 -7.62 -4.08 3.19
CA LEU A 12 -7.58 -4.36 1.76
C LEU A 12 -8.30 -5.67 1.43
N VAL A 13 -8.01 -6.75 2.18
CA VAL A 13 -8.66 -8.06 1.99
C VAL A 13 -10.16 -7.95 2.25
N VAL A 14 -10.55 -7.25 3.32
CA VAL A 14 -11.96 -7.03 3.66
C VAL A 14 -12.68 -6.26 2.54
N LEU A 15 -12.08 -5.19 2.04
CA LEU A 15 -12.63 -4.35 0.98
C LEU A 15 -12.74 -5.10 -0.36
N LEU A 16 -11.70 -5.83 -0.76
CA LEU A 16 -11.74 -6.63 -2.00
C LEU A 16 -12.74 -7.79 -1.90
N ALA A 17 -12.85 -8.45 -0.74
CA ALA A 17 -13.85 -9.49 -0.52
C ALA A 17 -15.28 -8.94 -0.62
N GLN A 18 -15.53 -7.74 -0.09
CA GLN A 18 -16.83 -7.07 -0.22
C GLN A 18 -17.20 -6.78 -1.68
N TRP A 19 -16.23 -6.38 -2.50
CA TRP A 19 -16.47 -6.07 -3.91
C TRP A 19 -16.63 -7.30 -4.80
N THR A 20 -15.88 -8.36 -4.50
CA THR A 20 -15.89 -9.61 -5.27
C THR A 20 -16.96 -10.59 -4.79
N GLN A 21 -17.61 -10.32 -3.65
CA GLN A 21 -18.53 -11.24 -2.97
C GLN A 21 -17.88 -12.61 -2.68
N ALA A 22 -16.54 -12.66 -2.63
CA ALA A 22 -15.80 -13.88 -2.36
C ALA A 22 -15.93 -14.26 -0.89
N GLN A 23 -16.15 -15.54 -0.61
CA GLN A 23 -16.04 -16.08 0.74
C GLN A 23 -14.59 -15.94 1.20
N ARG A 24 -14.36 -15.36 2.39
CA ARG A 24 -13.04 -15.33 3.00
C ARG A 24 -12.64 -16.75 3.38
N ALA A 25 -11.44 -17.18 3.00
CA ALA A 25 -10.91 -18.47 3.40
C ALA A 25 -10.88 -18.58 4.93
N SER A 26 -11.22 -19.76 5.47
CA SER A 26 -11.25 -20.03 6.91
C SER A 26 -9.85 -19.95 7.52
N VAL A 27 -9.76 -19.31 8.69
CA VAL A 27 -8.54 -19.11 9.47
C VAL A 27 -8.04 -20.45 10.04
N GLY A 28 -6.82 -20.83 9.70
CA GLY A 28 -6.17 -22.05 10.21
C GLY A 28 -4.88 -22.47 9.50
N SER A 29 -4.40 -21.69 8.54
CA SER A 29 -3.22 -22.01 7.75
C SER A 29 -1.93 -21.63 8.48
N ASP A 30 -1.01 -22.58 8.56
CA ASP A 30 0.39 -22.35 8.93
C ASP A 30 0.99 -21.22 8.08
N VAL A 31 1.42 -20.14 8.74
CA VAL A 31 2.02 -18.95 8.11
C VAL A 31 3.27 -19.35 7.33
N ALA A 32 4.06 -20.28 7.85
CA ALA A 32 5.24 -20.77 7.16
C ALA A 32 4.87 -21.52 5.88
N GLY A 33 3.85 -22.38 5.92
CA GLY A 33 3.30 -23.03 4.72
C GLY A 33 2.77 -22.06 3.67
N GLN A 34 2.09 -20.98 4.06
CA GLN A 34 1.62 -19.95 3.12
C GLN A 34 2.77 -19.14 2.52
N LEU A 35 3.74 -18.72 3.32
CA LEU A 35 4.94 -18.04 2.83
C LEU A 35 5.80 -18.96 1.96
N GLY A 36 5.84 -20.27 2.27
CA GLY A 36 6.51 -21.28 1.46
C GLY A 36 5.93 -21.37 0.04
N GLN A 37 4.62 -21.14 -0.14
CA GLN A 37 4.01 -21.04 -1.48
C GLN A 37 4.44 -19.78 -2.24
N TRP A 38 5.04 -18.81 -1.56
CA TRP A 38 5.56 -17.57 -2.14
C TRP A 38 7.01 -17.65 -2.56
N LEU A 39 7.73 -18.66 -2.10
CA LEU A 39 9.13 -18.90 -2.41
C LEU A 39 9.25 -20.06 -3.39
N SER A 40 10.01 -19.88 -4.47
CA SER A 40 10.44 -21.00 -5.28
C SER A 40 11.51 -21.82 -4.53
N VAL A 41 11.83 -23.01 -5.03
CA VAL A 41 12.94 -23.82 -4.48
C VAL A 41 14.28 -23.07 -4.58
N VAL A 42 14.48 -22.26 -5.63
CA VAL A 42 15.67 -21.43 -5.81
C VAL A 42 15.72 -20.33 -4.75
N ASP A 43 14.59 -19.64 -4.56
CA ASP A 43 14.45 -18.61 -3.52
C ASP A 43 14.73 -19.17 -2.11
N ALA A 44 14.27 -20.39 -1.82
CA ALA A 44 14.51 -21.03 -0.53
C ALA A 44 16.01 -21.31 -0.27
N VAL A 45 16.77 -21.69 -1.30
CA VAL A 45 18.23 -21.90 -1.20
C VAL A 45 18.94 -20.57 -1.00
N GLU A 46 18.57 -19.54 -1.77
CA GLU A 46 19.13 -18.19 -1.63
C GLU A 46 18.86 -17.60 -0.25
N LEU A 47 17.64 -17.75 0.29
CA LEU A 47 17.28 -17.31 1.62
C LEU A 47 18.12 -18.00 2.70
N ASN A 48 18.29 -19.32 2.63
CA ASN A 48 19.11 -20.06 3.58
C ASN A 48 20.59 -19.64 3.52
N GLY A 49 21.11 -19.39 2.32
CA GLY A 49 22.45 -18.84 2.14
C GLY A 49 22.60 -17.44 2.73
N SER A 50 21.65 -16.55 2.47
CA SER A 50 21.62 -15.19 3.02
C SER A 50 21.47 -15.18 4.54
N LEU A 51 20.62 -16.03 5.12
CA LEU A 51 20.47 -16.14 6.58
C LEU A 51 21.79 -16.53 7.25
N ARG A 52 22.48 -17.56 6.74
CA ARG A 52 23.80 -17.95 7.26
C ARG A 52 24.85 -16.85 7.13
N SER A 53 24.81 -16.10 6.02
CA SER A 53 25.70 -14.95 5.82
C SER A 53 25.41 -13.84 6.82
N ILE A 54 24.14 -13.54 7.08
CA ILE A 54 23.71 -12.52 8.04
C ILE A 54 24.13 -12.89 9.47
N GLU A 55 23.93 -14.15 9.87
CA GLU A 55 24.34 -14.66 11.18
C GLU A 55 25.85 -14.56 11.38
N THR A 56 26.64 -14.98 10.38
CA THR A 56 28.11 -14.94 10.46
C THR A 56 28.66 -13.52 10.47
N HIS A 57 28.16 -12.61 9.62
CA HIS A 57 28.62 -11.22 9.58
C HIS A 57 28.27 -10.46 10.86
N ALA A 58 27.10 -10.68 11.43
CA ALA A 58 26.70 -10.03 12.67
C ALA A 58 27.50 -10.49 13.89
N ALA A 59 27.94 -11.76 13.92
CA ALA A 59 28.83 -12.26 14.96
C ALA A 59 30.25 -11.67 14.88
N GLN A 60 30.68 -11.22 13.70
CA GLN A 60 32.04 -10.74 13.44
C GLN A 60 32.16 -9.21 13.39
N ALA A 61 31.05 -8.48 13.24
CA ALA A 61 31.07 -7.03 13.05
C ALA A 61 31.44 -6.28 14.34
N PRO A 62 32.51 -5.47 14.36
CA PRO A 62 32.82 -4.63 15.51
C PRO A 62 31.66 -3.67 15.81
N VAL A 63 31.35 -3.47 17.09
CA VAL A 63 30.30 -2.53 17.51
C VAL A 63 30.85 -1.11 17.32
N PRO A 64 30.30 -0.29 16.39
CA PRO A 64 30.69 1.11 16.31
C PRO A 64 30.23 1.79 17.60
N GLN A 65 31.17 2.33 18.38
CA GLN A 65 30.86 2.99 19.65
C GLN A 65 30.22 4.39 19.47
N ASP A 66 30.26 4.95 18.25
CA ASP A 66 29.91 6.35 17.96
C ASP A 66 28.64 6.55 17.10
N LEU A 67 27.97 5.47 16.67
CA LEU A 67 26.74 5.58 15.90
C LEU A 67 25.55 5.22 16.79
N ALA A 68 24.99 6.20 17.50
CA ALA A 68 23.76 6.01 18.23
C ALA A 68 22.57 5.96 17.24
N LEU A 69 21.86 4.83 17.23
CA LEU A 69 20.56 4.73 16.56
C LEU A 69 19.57 5.72 17.21
N ASP A 70 19.11 6.69 16.44
CA ASP A 70 18.03 7.59 16.85
C ASP A 70 16.68 7.04 16.38
N VAL A 71 16.04 6.24 17.24
CA VAL A 71 14.72 5.65 16.95
C VAL A 71 13.64 6.71 16.84
N LEU A 72 13.72 7.80 17.62
CA LEU A 72 12.72 8.87 17.59
C LEU A 72 12.75 9.61 16.25
N ALA A 73 13.94 9.94 15.74
CA ALA A 73 14.07 10.54 14.41
C ALA A 73 13.51 9.64 13.29
N LEU A 74 13.72 8.32 13.38
CA LEU A 74 13.15 7.38 12.41
C LEU A 74 11.61 7.31 12.50
N GLU A 75 11.06 7.32 13.72
CA GLU A 75 9.61 7.37 13.94
C GLU A 75 9.01 8.68 13.38
N GLU A 76 9.68 9.82 13.57
CA GLU A 76 9.25 11.12 13.01
C GLU A 76 9.23 11.11 11.48
N ILE A 77 10.30 10.61 10.85
CA ILE A 77 10.37 10.46 9.38
C ILE A 77 9.23 9.56 8.88
N PHE A 78 8.96 8.45 9.58
CA PHE A 78 7.86 7.56 9.26
C PHE A 78 6.49 8.24 9.40
N GLN A 79 6.23 8.96 10.49
CA GLN A 79 4.94 9.65 10.68
C GLN A 79 4.73 10.73 9.62
N LYS A 80 5.79 11.49 9.29
CA LYS A 80 5.75 12.49 8.21
C LYS A 80 5.43 11.85 6.87
N ALA A 81 6.14 10.78 6.50
CA ALA A 81 5.90 10.07 5.25
C ALA A 81 4.49 9.45 5.18
N LYS A 82 4.00 8.88 6.29
CA LYS A 82 2.63 8.37 6.39
C LYS A 82 1.58 9.48 6.21
N ALA A 83 1.79 10.65 6.80
CA ALA A 83 0.92 11.81 6.62
C ALA A 83 0.92 12.29 5.16
N ASP A 84 2.10 12.35 4.53
CA ASP A 84 2.27 12.71 3.12
C ASP A 84 1.57 11.72 2.17
N LEU A 85 1.71 10.42 2.41
CA LEU A 85 1.03 9.38 1.64
C LEU A 85 -0.48 9.40 1.84
N THR A 86 -0.94 9.67 3.06
CA THR A 86 -2.38 9.85 3.34
C THR A 86 -2.93 11.03 2.55
N ARG A 87 -2.23 12.18 2.56
CA ARG A 87 -2.61 13.34 1.75
C ARG A 87 -2.63 13.03 0.26
N LEU A 88 -1.67 12.26 -0.25
CA LEU A 88 -1.63 11.81 -1.64
C LEU A 88 -2.85 10.95 -1.99
N ALA A 89 -3.23 10.02 -1.12
CA ALA A 89 -4.34 9.10 -1.33
C ALA A 89 -5.71 9.80 -1.24
N THR A 90 -5.85 10.82 -0.38
CA THR A 90 -7.09 11.58 -0.20
C THR A 90 -7.16 12.87 -1.02
N ALA A 91 -6.16 13.14 -1.86
CA ALA A 91 -6.16 14.34 -2.69
C ALA A 91 -7.36 14.30 -3.65
N PRO A 92 -8.11 15.41 -3.79
CA PRO A 92 -9.21 15.46 -4.74
C PRO A 92 -8.68 15.24 -6.16
N ALA A 93 -9.49 14.59 -7.00
CA ALA A 93 -9.17 14.42 -8.40
C ALA A 93 -8.89 15.79 -9.02
N LYS A 94 -7.68 15.96 -9.57
CA LYS A 94 -7.38 17.15 -10.37
C LYS A 94 -8.29 17.11 -11.60
N PRO A 95 -8.92 18.24 -12.00
CA PRO A 95 -9.67 18.27 -13.23
C PRO A 95 -8.75 17.84 -14.38
N ALA A 96 -9.24 16.94 -15.23
CA ALA A 96 -8.51 16.51 -16.41
C ALA A 96 -8.06 17.76 -17.17
N ARG A 97 -6.75 17.89 -17.41
CA ARG A 97 -6.27 18.96 -18.29
C ARG A 97 -6.96 18.76 -19.64
N PRO A 98 -7.57 19.79 -20.24
CA PRO A 98 -8.16 19.64 -21.54
C PRO A 98 -7.08 19.12 -22.48
N VAL A 99 -7.34 17.98 -23.13
CA VAL A 99 -6.52 17.50 -24.24
C VAL A 99 -6.50 18.64 -25.24
N ARG A 100 -5.30 19.18 -25.53
CA ARG A 100 -5.11 20.23 -26.53
C ARG A 100 -5.26 19.60 -27.92
N GLU A 101 -6.49 19.29 -28.28
CA GLU A 101 -6.89 18.92 -29.64
C GLU A 101 -8.06 19.79 -30.07
N ARG A 102 -7.74 21.07 -30.30
CA ARG A 102 -8.41 21.99 -31.23
C ARG A 102 -7.55 23.25 -31.31
N ALA A 103 -7.42 23.82 -32.50
CA ALA A 103 -6.71 25.09 -32.75
C ALA A 103 -7.39 26.31 -32.09
N ASP A 104 -8.39 26.08 -31.25
CA ASP A 104 -9.21 27.09 -30.60
C ASP A 104 -8.92 27.04 -29.10
N ASN A 105 -8.21 28.05 -28.61
CA ASN A 105 -7.76 28.19 -27.22
C ASN A 105 -8.91 28.61 -26.29
N THR A 106 -10.07 27.96 -26.39
CA THR A 106 -11.17 28.14 -25.43
C THR A 106 -10.96 27.19 -24.24
N PRO A 107 -10.81 27.70 -23.01
CA PRO A 107 -10.73 26.85 -21.83
C PRO A 107 -12.07 26.11 -21.65
N VAL A 108 -12.05 24.77 -21.73
CA VAL A 108 -13.21 23.96 -21.34
C VAL A 108 -13.25 23.93 -19.81
N GLU A 109 -14.17 24.67 -19.21
CA GLU A 109 -14.25 24.88 -17.75
C GLU A 109 -14.58 23.61 -16.96
N GLN A 110 -15.17 22.58 -17.57
CA GLN A 110 -15.49 21.31 -16.91
C GLN A 110 -15.37 20.12 -17.87
N PRO A 111 -14.74 19.00 -17.47
CA PRO A 111 -14.69 17.80 -18.31
C PRO A 111 -16.11 17.30 -18.58
N ASP A 112 -16.34 16.78 -19.79
CA ASP A 112 -17.61 16.18 -20.19
C ASP A 112 -18.09 15.16 -19.13
N PRO A 113 -19.29 15.34 -18.54
CA PRO A 113 -19.84 14.39 -17.58
C PRO A 113 -19.90 12.97 -18.13
N GLN A 114 -20.17 12.79 -19.42
CA GLN A 114 -20.28 11.47 -20.03
C GLN A 114 -18.92 10.77 -20.13
N ALA A 115 -17.85 11.52 -20.43
CA ALA A 115 -16.49 10.99 -20.42
C ALA A 115 -16.05 10.49 -19.03
N GLN A 116 -16.61 11.05 -17.96
CA GLN A 116 -16.32 10.61 -16.57
C GLN A 116 -17.09 9.38 -16.15
N ALA A 117 -18.15 9.02 -16.89
CA ALA A 117 -18.83 7.74 -16.75
C ALA A 117 -18.09 6.58 -17.45
N ASP A 118 -16.90 6.86 -17.99
CA ASP A 118 -15.92 5.88 -18.42
C ASP A 118 -14.81 5.71 -17.37
N PHE A 119 -14.40 4.47 -17.13
CA PHE A 119 -13.27 4.16 -16.26
C PHE A 119 -11.95 4.74 -16.79
N ALA A 120 -11.84 4.98 -18.10
CA ALA A 120 -10.68 5.62 -18.72
C ALA A 120 -10.33 7.00 -18.11
N ALA A 121 -11.30 7.70 -17.53
CA ALA A 121 -11.08 8.96 -16.82
C ALA A 121 -10.41 8.79 -15.44
N HIS A 122 -10.44 7.59 -14.87
CA HIS A 122 -10.06 7.31 -13.47
C HIS A 122 -8.84 6.42 -13.34
N GLY A 123 -8.72 5.40 -14.20
CA GLY A 123 -7.64 4.41 -14.18
C GLY A 123 -6.23 5.03 -14.17
N PRO A 124 -5.90 5.96 -15.10
CA PRO A 124 -4.58 6.59 -15.13
C PRO A 124 -4.22 7.34 -13.84
N ARG A 125 -5.21 7.99 -13.20
CA ARG A 125 -4.99 8.69 -11.93
C ARG A 125 -4.67 7.71 -10.80
N TYR A 126 -5.39 6.60 -10.71
CA TYR A 126 -5.11 5.56 -9.71
C TYR A 126 -3.69 5.00 -9.88
N LEU A 127 -3.29 4.67 -11.12
CA LEU A 127 -1.95 4.16 -11.42
C LEU A 127 -0.84 5.16 -11.06
N GLU A 128 -1.04 6.44 -11.36
CA GLU A 128 -0.07 7.48 -11.00
C GLU A 128 0.05 7.64 -9.48
N GLN A 129 -1.06 7.60 -8.73
CA GLN A 129 -1.04 7.60 -7.27
C GLN A 129 -0.33 6.36 -6.71
N GLN A 130 -0.55 5.18 -7.32
CA GLN A 130 0.13 3.93 -6.95
C GLN A 130 1.64 4.03 -7.15
N LYS A 131 2.09 4.56 -8.29
CA LYS A 131 3.52 4.76 -8.59
C LYS A 131 4.18 5.74 -7.62
N GLN A 132 3.54 6.88 -7.34
CA GLN A 132 4.07 7.86 -6.39
C GLN A 132 4.14 7.30 -4.96
N MET A 133 3.14 6.50 -4.57
CA MET A 133 3.13 5.80 -3.29
C MET A 133 4.28 4.79 -3.19
N ASP A 134 4.46 3.95 -4.21
CA ASP A 134 5.51 2.94 -4.29
C ASP A 134 6.91 3.55 -4.15
N MET A 135 7.21 4.59 -4.93
CA MET A 135 8.50 5.30 -4.86
C MET A 135 8.81 5.84 -3.46
N ARG A 136 7.82 6.44 -2.79
CA ARG A 136 7.98 7.00 -1.44
C ARG A 136 8.16 5.92 -0.39
N LEU A 137 7.46 4.79 -0.52
CA LEU A 137 7.54 3.67 0.42
C LEU A 137 8.89 2.94 0.31
N VAL A 138 9.37 2.69 -0.91
CA VAL A 138 10.71 2.09 -1.13
C VAL A 138 11.78 2.98 -0.52
N ALA A 139 11.72 4.30 -0.76
CA ALA A 139 12.66 5.25 -0.18
C ALA A 139 12.60 5.29 1.36
N LEU A 140 11.40 5.23 1.93
CA LEU A 140 11.20 5.21 3.38
C LEU A 140 11.76 3.92 4.01
N ARG A 141 11.47 2.76 3.43
CA ARG A 141 11.98 1.47 3.94
C ARG A 141 13.50 1.40 3.89
N ALA A 142 14.09 1.89 2.79
CA ALA A 142 15.55 1.98 2.66
C ALA A 142 16.17 2.91 3.72
N GLN A 143 15.55 4.07 4.00
CA GLN A 143 16.01 4.98 5.06
C GLN A 143 15.93 4.35 6.45
N VAL A 144 14.83 3.66 6.77
CA VAL A 144 14.67 2.96 8.04
C VAL A 144 15.72 1.84 8.16
N ARG A 145 15.93 1.02 7.13
CA ARG A 145 16.99 0.00 7.11
C ARG A 145 18.37 0.61 7.33
N ALA A 146 18.69 1.72 6.67
CA ALA A 146 19.96 2.41 6.85
C ALA A 146 20.13 2.97 8.28
N GLY A 147 19.04 3.40 8.91
CA GLY A 147 19.01 3.75 10.33
C GLY A 147 19.34 2.56 11.22
N LEU A 148 18.66 1.42 11.01
CA LEU A 148 18.90 0.19 11.79
C LEU A 148 20.32 -0.35 11.68
N LEU A 149 21.01 -0.11 10.56
CA LEU A 149 22.42 -0.51 10.39
C LEU A 149 23.36 0.17 11.39
N LYS A 150 22.94 1.29 12.00
CA LYS A 150 23.65 2.00 13.06
C LYS A 150 23.40 1.41 14.45
N GLY A 151 22.44 0.50 14.59
CA GLY A 151 22.05 -0.10 15.87
C GLY A 151 22.89 -1.31 16.28
N SER A 152 22.32 -2.10 17.21
CA SER A 152 22.90 -3.35 17.71
C SER A 152 23.09 -4.39 16.60
N ALA A 153 23.88 -5.43 16.86
CA ALA A 153 24.06 -6.55 15.94
C ALA A 153 22.72 -7.18 15.52
N THR A 154 21.77 -7.31 16.46
CA THR A 154 20.41 -7.81 16.20
C THR A 154 19.66 -6.95 15.17
N LEU A 155 19.74 -5.61 15.29
CA LEU A 155 19.07 -4.70 14.36
C LEU A 155 19.73 -4.69 12.99
N ARG A 156 21.05 -4.87 12.92
CA ARG A 156 21.75 -5.05 11.64
C ARG A 156 21.32 -6.34 10.94
N GLN A 157 21.19 -7.44 11.68
CA GLN A 157 20.67 -8.71 11.14
C GLN A 157 19.25 -8.53 10.61
N LEU A 158 18.39 -7.86 11.38
CA LEU A 158 17.02 -7.58 10.98
C LEU A 158 16.96 -6.74 9.70
N ALA A 159 17.76 -5.69 9.59
CA ALA A 159 17.81 -4.84 8.40
C ALA A 159 18.29 -5.59 7.15
N ALA A 160 19.26 -6.51 7.31
CA ALA A 160 19.73 -7.36 6.24
C ALA A 160 18.68 -8.38 5.80
N LEU A 161 18.01 -9.03 6.77
CA LEU A 161 16.90 -9.95 6.50
C LEU A 161 15.75 -9.25 5.77
N ASP A 162 15.38 -8.05 6.20
CA ASP A 162 14.34 -7.25 5.54
C ASP A 162 14.68 -6.95 4.08
N GLY A 163 15.95 -6.62 3.78
CA GLY A 163 16.42 -6.39 2.42
C GLY A 163 16.33 -7.65 1.53
N VAL A 164 16.70 -8.81 2.08
CA VAL A 164 16.57 -10.10 1.37
C VAL A 164 15.10 -10.41 1.10
N MET A 165 14.23 -10.28 2.11
CA MET A 165 12.79 -10.52 1.95
C MET A 165 12.14 -9.56 0.95
N GLU A 166 12.52 -8.28 0.95
CA GLU A 166 12.06 -7.29 -0.02
C GLU A 166 12.40 -7.69 -1.47
N GLN A 167 13.64 -8.12 -1.71
CA GLN A 167 14.07 -8.56 -3.03
C GLN A 167 13.32 -9.82 -3.48
N MET A 168 13.22 -10.81 -2.61
CA MET A 168 12.61 -12.10 -2.91
C MET A 168 11.11 -12.01 -3.20
N LEU A 169 10.38 -11.21 -2.41
CA LEU A 169 8.93 -11.09 -2.55
C LEU A 169 8.52 -10.03 -3.58
N GLY A 170 9.41 -9.11 -3.93
CA GLY A 170 9.09 -7.90 -4.71
C GLY A 170 8.38 -8.17 -6.04
N ALA A 171 8.84 -9.13 -6.83
CA ALA A 171 8.21 -9.45 -8.12
C ALA A 171 6.78 -9.98 -7.97
N ARG A 172 6.52 -10.79 -6.94
CA ARG A 172 5.19 -11.33 -6.67
C ARG A 172 4.27 -10.27 -6.09
N GLU A 173 4.76 -9.46 -5.15
CA GLU A 173 4.03 -8.31 -4.61
C GLU A 173 3.61 -7.35 -5.72
N GLN A 174 4.54 -6.99 -6.62
CA GLN A 174 4.24 -6.11 -7.75
C GLN A 174 3.11 -6.66 -8.65
N ARG A 175 3.09 -7.97 -8.92
CA ARG A 175 2.00 -8.61 -9.68
C ARG A 175 0.65 -8.52 -8.97
N LEU A 176 0.64 -8.68 -7.64
CA LEU A 176 -0.58 -8.54 -6.85
C LEU A 176 -1.09 -7.10 -6.89
N TRP A 177 -0.19 -6.12 -6.72
CA TRP A 177 -0.52 -4.69 -6.82
C TRP A 177 -1.04 -4.30 -8.20
N ALA A 178 -0.45 -4.86 -9.27
CA ALA A 178 -0.89 -4.64 -10.65
C ALA A 178 -2.28 -5.24 -10.96
N SER A 179 -2.81 -6.12 -10.10
CA SER A 179 -4.16 -6.66 -10.25
C SER A 179 -5.27 -5.76 -9.69
N LEU A 180 -4.92 -4.79 -8.82
CA LEU A 180 -5.88 -3.91 -8.16
C LEU A 180 -6.69 -3.02 -9.12
N PRO A 181 -6.11 -2.40 -10.16
CA PRO A 181 -6.88 -1.63 -11.14
C PRO A 181 -8.04 -2.43 -11.74
N GLY A 182 -7.83 -3.72 -12.04
CA GLY A 182 -8.89 -4.58 -12.60
C GLY A 182 -10.00 -4.92 -11.62
N HIS A 183 -9.76 -4.85 -10.31
CA HIS A 183 -10.83 -4.94 -9.30
C HIS A 183 -11.62 -3.64 -9.20
N LEU A 184 -10.91 -2.51 -9.27
CA LEU A 184 -11.51 -1.18 -9.24
C LEU A 184 -12.40 -0.92 -10.47
N GLU A 185 -11.97 -1.35 -11.66
CA GLU A 185 -12.76 -1.27 -12.90
C GLU A 185 -14.05 -2.10 -12.80
N ARG A 186 -13.97 -3.34 -12.30
CA ARG A 186 -15.16 -4.17 -12.06
C ARG A 186 -16.12 -3.48 -11.09
N ARG A 187 -15.61 -2.87 -10.04
CA ARG A 187 -16.41 -2.10 -9.07
C ARG A 187 -17.09 -0.89 -9.71
N PHE A 188 -16.39 -0.16 -10.58
CA PHE A 188 -16.96 0.94 -11.35
C PHE A 188 -18.16 0.49 -12.18
N VAL A 189 -18.00 -0.60 -12.94
CA VAL A 189 -19.07 -1.18 -13.76
C VAL A 189 -20.26 -1.63 -12.91
N GLN A 190 -20.02 -2.24 -11.74
CA GLN A 190 -21.09 -2.64 -10.82
C GLN A 190 -21.90 -1.43 -10.32
N LEU A 191 -21.22 -0.36 -9.88
CA LEU A 191 -21.89 0.86 -9.40
C LEU A 191 -22.73 1.52 -10.50
N ARG A 192 -22.19 1.59 -11.73
CA ARG A 192 -22.91 2.12 -12.89
C ARG A 192 -24.16 1.30 -13.21
N LYS A 193 -24.05 -0.03 -13.22
CA LYS A 193 -25.22 -0.92 -13.44
C LYS A 193 -26.28 -0.75 -12.36
N ALA A 194 -25.88 -0.66 -11.10
CA ALA A 194 -26.79 -0.45 -9.99
C ALA A 194 -27.51 0.92 -10.08
N HIS A 195 -26.82 1.96 -10.53
CA HIS A 195 -27.42 3.26 -10.81
C HIS A 195 -28.46 3.19 -11.92
N GLN A 196 -28.12 2.55 -13.04
CA GLN A 196 -29.04 2.37 -14.17
C GLN A 196 -30.30 1.60 -13.79
N ALA A 197 -30.17 0.52 -13.00
CA ALA A 197 -31.33 -0.22 -12.50
C ALA A 197 -32.26 0.64 -11.63
N ARG A 198 -31.71 1.45 -10.71
CA ARG A 198 -32.51 2.36 -9.88
C ARG A 198 -33.25 3.42 -10.69
N LEU A 199 -32.64 3.92 -11.78
CA LEU A 199 -33.31 4.86 -12.67
C LEU A 199 -34.47 4.21 -13.42
N GLN A 200 -34.29 2.96 -13.87
CA GLN A 200 -35.36 2.19 -14.51
C GLN A 200 -36.54 1.96 -13.55
N ASP A 201 -36.27 1.57 -12.30
CA ASP A 201 -37.31 1.32 -11.30
C ASP A 201 -38.05 2.59 -10.88
N SER A 202 -37.35 3.73 -10.81
CA SER A 202 -37.92 5.01 -10.37
C SER A 202 -38.53 5.86 -11.49
N GLY A 203 -38.26 5.51 -12.76
CA GLY A 203 -38.68 6.30 -13.93
C GLY A 203 -38.04 7.69 -14.02
N GLN A 204 -37.00 7.97 -13.22
CA GLN A 204 -36.34 9.28 -13.22
C GLN A 204 -35.38 9.41 -14.40
N ALA A 205 -35.27 10.63 -14.94
CA ALA A 205 -34.27 10.95 -15.93
C ALA A 205 -32.86 10.89 -15.31
N ASP A 206 -31.89 10.37 -16.08
CA ASP A 206 -30.49 10.36 -15.67
C ASP A 206 -29.92 11.78 -15.77
N ASP A 207 -29.47 12.32 -14.63
CA ASP A 207 -28.88 13.66 -14.54
C ASP A 207 -27.40 13.53 -14.16
N PRO A 208 -26.47 13.80 -15.11
CA PRO A 208 -25.04 13.70 -14.88
C PRO A 208 -24.51 14.59 -13.74
N MET A 209 -25.19 15.71 -13.43
CA MET A 209 -24.79 16.57 -12.31
C MET A 209 -24.99 15.89 -10.95
N ARG A 210 -25.87 14.89 -10.87
CA ARG A 210 -26.14 14.14 -9.62
C ARG A 210 -25.14 13.03 -9.38
N TRP A 211 -24.43 12.55 -10.40
CA TRP A 211 -23.50 11.42 -10.25
C TRP A 211 -22.40 11.68 -9.23
N ARG A 212 -21.89 12.92 -9.16
CA ARG A 212 -20.85 13.33 -8.21
C ARG A 212 -21.38 13.95 -6.91
N ARG A 213 -22.68 14.20 -6.79
CA ARG A 213 -23.25 14.69 -5.53
C ARG A 213 -23.21 13.60 -4.47
N ALA A 214 -23.31 13.98 -3.20
CA ALA A 214 -23.40 13.02 -2.11
C ALA A 214 -24.54 12.00 -2.39
N GLY A 215 -24.23 10.71 -2.33
CA GLY A 215 -25.15 9.63 -2.67
C GLY A 215 -25.23 9.26 -4.16
N GLY A 216 -24.58 10.02 -5.04
CA GLY A 216 -24.41 9.68 -6.45
C GLY A 216 -23.43 8.52 -6.65
N TRP A 217 -23.63 7.72 -7.69
CA TRP A 217 -22.85 6.50 -7.92
C TRP A 217 -21.36 6.79 -8.19
N LEU A 218 -21.04 7.91 -8.85
CA LEU A 218 -19.66 8.31 -9.13
C LEU A 218 -18.99 8.86 -7.86
N ALA A 219 -19.73 9.55 -6.99
CA ALA A 219 -19.23 9.92 -5.67
C ALA A 219 -18.90 8.68 -4.80
N SER A 220 -19.75 7.65 -4.84
CA SER A 220 -19.47 6.37 -4.18
C SER A 220 -18.23 5.67 -4.77
N PHE A 221 -18.06 5.71 -6.09
CA PHE A 221 -16.86 5.17 -6.73
C PHE A 221 -15.58 5.90 -6.29
N GLU A 222 -15.60 7.23 -6.21
CA GLU A 222 -14.47 8.02 -5.73
C GLU A 222 -14.11 7.67 -4.27
N GLN A 223 -15.12 7.44 -3.42
CA GLN A 223 -14.92 6.96 -2.06
C GLN A 223 -14.28 5.56 -2.03
N ASP A 224 -14.74 4.65 -2.89
CA ASP A 224 -14.19 3.29 -3.03
C ASP A 224 -12.73 3.33 -3.51
N LEU A 225 -12.40 4.18 -4.48
CA LEU A 225 -11.04 4.40 -4.98
C LEU A 225 -10.11 4.92 -3.86
N GLN A 226 -10.55 5.95 -3.13
CA GLN A 226 -9.79 6.49 -2.00
C GLN A 226 -9.60 5.44 -0.90
N ALA A 227 -10.64 4.66 -0.59
CA ALA A 227 -10.58 3.60 0.41
C ALA A 227 -9.58 2.50 0.00
N LEU A 228 -9.53 2.15 -1.29
CA LEU A 228 -8.56 1.20 -1.83
C LEU A 228 -7.12 1.71 -1.69
N LEU A 229 -6.84 2.95 -2.10
CA LEU A 229 -5.50 3.55 -1.97
C LEU A 229 -5.03 3.60 -0.51
N LEU A 230 -5.92 3.96 0.42
CA LEU A 230 -5.60 3.97 1.84
C LEU A 230 -5.34 2.56 2.38
N ALA A 231 -6.12 1.57 1.97
CA ALA A 231 -5.94 0.19 2.38
C ALA A 231 -4.63 -0.40 1.82
N GLU A 232 -4.30 -0.10 0.56
CA GLU A 232 -3.03 -0.46 -0.08
C GLU A 232 -1.84 0.15 0.67
N MET A 233 -1.89 1.46 0.95
CA MET A 233 -0.87 2.17 1.73
C MET A 233 -0.67 1.51 3.11
N GLN A 234 -1.74 1.16 3.80
CA GLN A 234 -1.67 0.52 5.13
C GLN A 234 -0.92 -0.81 5.09
N VAL A 235 -1.19 -1.66 4.08
CA VAL A 235 -0.52 -2.95 3.92
C VAL A 235 0.97 -2.75 3.62
N ARG A 236 1.30 -1.86 2.68
CA ARG A 236 2.69 -1.62 2.29
C ARG A 236 3.53 -0.94 3.38
N LEU A 237 2.90 -0.28 4.37
CA LEU A 237 3.58 0.28 5.54
C LEU A 237 3.88 -0.75 6.64
N GLN A 238 3.29 -1.96 6.60
CA GLN A 238 3.46 -2.97 7.65
C GLN A 238 4.94 -3.37 7.87
N PRO A 239 5.75 -3.65 6.83
CA PRO A 239 7.15 -4.03 7.05
C PRO A 239 7.95 -2.94 7.77
N ILE A 240 7.73 -1.68 7.37
CA ILE A 240 8.40 -0.51 7.97
C ILE A 240 7.95 -0.33 9.43
N THR A 241 6.66 -0.53 9.71
CA THR A 241 6.12 -0.50 11.07
C THR A 241 6.79 -1.57 11.95
N GLY A 242 6.90 -2.80 11.44
CA GLY A 242 7.56 -3.90 12.14
C GLY A 242 9.04 -3.63 12.44
N LEU A 243 9.78 -3.02 11.50
CA LEU A 243 11.17 -2.61 11.72
C LEU A 243 11.30 -1.59 12.86
N LEU A 244 10.44 -0.57 12.89
CA LEU A 244 10.44 0.47 13.93
C LEU A 244 10.04 -0.11 15.29
N GLU A 245 9.04 -0.99 15.32
CA GLU A 245 8.63 -1.68 16.54
C GLU A 245 9.76 -2.55 17.10
N ALA A 246 10.47 -3.28 16.24
CA ALA A 246 11.64 -4.07 16.64
C ALA A 246 12.77 -3.18 17.16
N ALA A 247 13.07 -2.07 16.50
CA ALA A 247 14.06 -1.09 16.94
C ALA A 247 13.74 -0.56 18.34
N ARG A 248 12.49 -0.12 18.55
CA ARG A 248 12.01 0.38 19.85
C ARG A 248 12.12 -0.67 20.95
N ASN A 249 11.81 -1.92 20.64
CA ASN A 249 11.88 -3.02 21.61
C ASN A 249 13.34 -3.35 21.97
N GLU A 250 14.24 -3.34 20.99
CA GLU A 250 15.66 -3.56 21.22
C GLU A 250 16.27 -2.44 22.08
N THR A 251 15.98 -1.16 21.78
CA THR A 251 16.49 -0.03 22.59
C THR A 251 16.03 -0.09 24.03
N LYS A 252 14.78 -0.51 24.29
CA LYS A 252 14.28 -0.75 25.65
C LYS A 252 15.03 -1.90 26.33
N ARG A 253 15.32 -2.97 25.59
CA ARG A 253 16.04 -4.12 26.13
C ARG A 253 17.47 -3.76 26.52
N THR A 254 18.18 -2.99 25.70
CA THR A 254 19.55 -2.55 26.00
C THR A 254 19.59 -1.51 27.11
N GLY A 255 18.64 -0.57 27.16
CA GLY A 255 18.57 0.43 28.24
C GLY A 255 18.08 -0.07 29.60
N ILE A 256 17.61 -1.33 29.68
CA ILE A 256 17.33 -2.02 30.96
C ILE A 256 18.56 -2.81 31.46
N GLN A 257 19.56 -2.99 30.60
CA GLN A 257 20.79 -3.75 30.90
C GLN A 257 21.98 -2.85 31.29
N GLU A 258 21.82 -1.53 31.24
CA GLU A 258 22.74 -0.50 31.79
C GLU A 258 22.20 0.03 33.13
#